data_AF-A0A7G1I383-F1
#
_entry.id   AF-A0A7G1I383-F1
#
_cell.length_a   1.000
_cell.length_b   1.000
_cell.length_c   1.000
_cell.angle_alpha   90.00
_cell.angle_beta   90.00
_cell.angle_gamma   90.00
#
_symmetry.space_group_name_H-M   'P 1'
#
loop_
_entity.id
_entity.type
_entity.pdbx_description
1 polymer ?
#
loop_
_entity_poly.entity_id
_entity_poly.type
_entity_poly.pdbx_seq_one_letter_code
_entity_poly.pdbx_strand_id
1 'polypeptide(L)'
;MPVRPVGTTVPSGPGVPPVSDAARAAGFVDVRSVLPDAVIDLRYATTNNFTHTQLYPADARCLVHQSMAQGLAAAAVALRPQGHVLVFWDCYRPHEAQVKMFNAVPNPAWVARPGPYARSHEAGRSVDVTFTSPQQSCPAERQVHGLCLADMGTDFDDFSSRATAFATQG
;
A
#
# COMPACT_ATOMS: atom_id res chain seq x y z
N MET A 1 7.72 -31.57 -25.59
CA MET A 1 7.00 -31.74 -24.31
C MET A 1 6.66 -30.35 -23.80
N PRO A 2 5.40 -30.02 -23.50
CA PRO A 2 5.05 -28.69 -23.03
C PRO A 2 5.50 -28.53 -21.57
N VAL A 3 6.25 -27.47 -21.30
CA VAL A 3 6.69 -27.11 -19.94
C VAL A 3 5.47 -26.54 -19.21
N ARG A 4 5.04 -27.20 -18.14
CA ARG A 4 3.97 -26.72 -17.24
C ARG A 4 4.48 -25.47 -16.51
N PRO A 5 3.67 -24.41 -16.35
CA PRO A 5 4.06 -23.29 -15.50
C PRO A 5 4.05 -23.77 -14.05
N VAL A 6 5.19 -23.61 -13.38
CA VAL A 6 5.32 -23.82 -11.94
C VAL A 6 4.65 -22.62 -11.27
N GLY A 7 3.45 -22.85 -10.72
CA GLY A 7 2.80 -21.87 -9.85
C GLY A 7 3.59 -21.77 -8.56
N THR A 8 4.34 -20.68 -8.41
CA THR A 8 5.05 -20.37 -7.16
C THR A 8 4.03 -19.89 -6.14
N THR A 9 3.39 -20.82 -5.43
CA THR A 9 2.59 -20.49 -4.26
C THR A 9 3.54 -20.04 -3.16
N VAL A 10 3.67 -18.72 -2.98
CA VAL A 10 4.31 -18.16 -1.78
C VAL A 10 3.44 -18.57 -0.58
N PRO A 11 3.97 -19.32 0.41
CA PRO A 11 3.18 -19.70 1.57
C PRO A 11 2.72 -18.46 2.32
N SER A 12 1.45 -18.41 2.70
CA SER A 12 0.96 -17.42 3.67
C SER A 12 1.71 -17.64 4.98
N GLY A 13 2.41 -16.60 5.48
CA GLY A 13 3.08 -16.65 6.78
C GLY A 13 2.12 -17.11 7.90
N PRO A 14 2.62 -17.75 8.97
CA PRO A 14 1.79 -18.34 10.01
C PRO A 14 0.90 -17.26 10.64
N GLY A 15 -0.42 -17.34 10.41
CA GLY A 15 -1.42 -16.45 11.01
C GLY A 15 -2.13 -15.48 10.05
N VAL A 16 -1.73 -15.36 8.79
CA VAL A 16 -2.46 -14.55 7.80
C VAL A 16 -3.50 -15.41 7.10
N PRO A 17 -4.82 -15.10 7.19
CA PRO A 17 -5.84 -15.86 6.49
C PRO A 17 -5.61 -15.85 4.98
N PRO A 18 -5.96 -16.92 4.25
CA PRO A 18 -5.87 -16.92 2.79
C PRO A 18 -6.71 -15.78 2.19
N VAL A 19 -6.28 -15.25 1.05
CA VAL A 19 -7.14 -14.36 0.23
C VAL A 19 -8.21 -15.17 -0.48
N SER A 20 -9.24 -14.52 -1.02
CA SER A 20 -10.29 -15.21 -1.79
C SER A 20 -9.71 -15.89 -3.03
N ASP A 21 -10.39 -16.92 -3.54
CA ASP A 21 -9.97 -17.62 -4.76
C ASP A 21 -9.83 -16.69 -5.96
N ALA A 22 -10.74 -15.74 -6.10
CA ALA A 22 -10.68 -14.73 -7.16
C ALA A 22 -9.44 -13.84 -7.03
N ALA A 23 -9.13 -13.34 -5.82
CA ALA A 23 -7.94 -12.54 -5.59
C ALA A 23 -6.66 -13.35 -5.87
N ARG A 24 -6.61 -14.60 -5.40
CA ARG A 24 -5.50 -15.52 -5.66
C ARG A 24 -5.32 -15.80 -7.14
N ALA A 25 -6.40 -16.05 -7.89
CA ALA A 25 -6.36 -16.28 -9.32
C ALA A 25 -5.86 -15.04 -10.10
N ALA A 26 -6.17 -13.85 -9.60
CA ALA A 26 -5.63 -12.58 -10.12
C ALA A 26 -4.20 -12.28 -9.64
N GLY A 27 -3.55 -13.20 -8.90
CA GLY A 27 -2.17 -13.07 -8.45
C GLY A 27 -1.98 -12.19 -7.21
N PHE A 28 -3.05 -11.85 -6.49
CA PHE A 28 -2.95 -11.07 -5.26
C PHE A 28 -2.57 -11.92 -4.06
N VAL A 29 -1.78 -11.32 -3.17
CA VAL A 29 -1.43 -11.82 -1.85
C VAL A 29 -1.61 -10.69 -0.83
N ASP A 30 -1.83 -11.04 0.43
CA ASP A 30 -1.77 -10.06 1.52
C ASP A 30 -0.30 -9.72 1.81
N VAL A 31 0.03 -8.44 1.95
CA VAL A 31 1.41 -8.02 2.17
C VAL A 31 2.04 -8.69 3.40
N ARG A 32 1.24 -9.02 4.43
CA ARG A 32 1.74 -9.69 5.64
C ARG A 32 2.15 -11.14 5.41
N SER A 33 1.75 -11.74 4.29
CA SER A 33 2.31 -13.04 3.88
C SER A 33 3.76 -12.93 3.40
N VAL A 34 4.17 -11.74 2.94
CA VAL A 34 5.54 -11.44 2.50
C VAL A 34 6.34 -10.81 3.63
N LEU A 35 5.73 -9.90 4.38
CA LEU A 35 6.31 -9.12 5.47
C LEU A 35 5.46 -9.29 6.74
N PRO A 36 5.69 -10.33 7.54
CA PRO A 36 4.85 -10.62 8.71
C PRO A 36 4.78 -9.50 9.75
N ASP A 37 5.80 -8.65 9.80
CA ASP A 37 5.93 -7.48 10.68
C ASP A 37 5.35 -6.19 10.08
N ALA A 38 4.85 -6.20 8.84
CA ALA A 38 4.31 -5.00 8.19
C ALA A 38 3.16 -4.39 9.00
N VAL A 39 3.25 -3.08 9.24
CA VAL A 39 2.20 -2.30 9.88
C VAL A 39 1.22 -1.82 8.81
N ILE A 40 -0.08 -2.06 9.03
CA ILE A 40 -1.13 -1.70 8.08
C ILE A 40 -1.92 -0.51 8.64
N ASP A 41 -1.90 0.61 7.91
CA ASP A 41 -2.58 1.86 8.22
C ASP A 41 -3.26 2.39 6.95
N LEU A 42 -4.18 1.59 6.39
CA LEU A 42 -4.83 1.93 5.11
C LEU A 42 -5.64 3.22 5.25
N ARG A 43 -5.09 4.34 4.80
CA ARG A 43 -5.65 5.70 5.01
C ARG A 43 -7.05 5.83 4.40
N TYR A 44 -7.25 5.19 3.26
CA TYR A 44 -8.54 5.16 2.56
C TYR A 44 -9.58 4.20 3.16
N ALA A 45 -9.21 3.34 4.13
CA ALA A 45 -10.17 2.56 4.94
C ALA A 45 -10.72 3.36 6.14
N THR A 46 -10.29 4.60 6.30
CA THR A 46 -10.72 5.53 7.37
C THR A 46 -11.12 6.87 6.76
N THR A 47 -11.51 7.85 7.57
CA THR A 47 -11.68 9.25 7.14
C THR A 47 -10.39 10.07 7.16
N ASN A 48 -9.26 9.49 7.60
CA ASN A 48 -7.95 10.14 7.60
C ASN A 48 -7.29 10.07 6.21
N ASN A 49 -7.88 10.78 5.25
CA ASN A 49 -7.36 10.95 3.90
C ASN A 49 -7.89 12.26 3.30
N PHE A 50 -7.35 12.69 2.16
CA PHE A 50 -7.68 13.98 1.54
C PHE A 50 -9.15 14.13 1.13
N THR A 51 -9.92 13.04 0.99
CA THR A 51 -11.36 13.14 0.69
C THR A 51 -12.21 13.30 1.94
N HIS A 52 -11.64 13.07 3.13
CA HIS A 52 -12.32 12.99 4.43
C HIS A 52 -13.48 11.99 4.48
N THR A 53 -13.49 11.02 3.56
CA THR A 53 -14.49 9.94 3.49
C THR A 53 -13.81 8.59 3.48
N GLN A 54 -14.49 7.57 4.03
CA GLN A 54 -14.03 6.20 3.94
C GLN A 54 -14.29 5.65 2.53
N LEU A 55 -13.24 5.27 1.81
CA LEU A 55 -13.31 4.80 0.44
C LEU A 55 -13.19 3.27 0.33
N TYR A 56 -12.53 2.62 1.30
CA TYR A 56 -12.39 1.16 1.39
C TYR A 56 -13.24 0.60 2.55
N PRO A 57 -13.55 -0.71 2.56
CA PRO A 57 -14.07 -1.37 3.76
C PRO A 57 -13.15 -1.19 4.98
N ALA A 58 -13.72 -1.10 6.19
CA ALA A 58 -12.94 -0.90 7.41
C ALA A 58 -12.03 -2.11 7.74
N ASP A 59 -12.40 -3.30 7.25
CA ASP A 59 -11.65 -4.55 7.34
C ASP A 59 -10.80 -4.83 6.08
N ALA A 60 -10.58 -3.81 5.24
CA ALA A 60 -9.78 -3.96 4.04
C ALA A 60 -8.38 -4.50 4.35
N ARG A 61 -7.91 -5.37 3.46
CA ARG A 61 -6.57 -5.97 3.54
C ARG A 61 -5.63 -5.22 2.60
N CYS A 62 -4.38 -5.04 3.00
CA CYS A 62 -3.34 -4.56 2.08
C CYS A 62 -2.97 -5.70 1.12
N LEU A 63 -3.65 -5.75 -0.02
CA LEU A 63 -3.38 -6.72 -1.08
C LEU A 63 -2.37 -6.14 -2.08
N VAL A 64 -1.41 -6.96 -2.49
CA VAL A 64 -0.42 -6.65 -3.54
C VAL A 64 -0.33 -7.81 -4.51
N HIS A 65 0.07 -7.55 -5.74
CA HIS A 65 0.36 -8.59 -6.72
C HIS A 65 1.66 -9.31 -6.31
N GLN A 66 1.67 -10.63 -6.41
CA GLN A 66 2.78 -11.49 -5.99
C GLN A 66 4.14 -11.11 -6.60
N SER A 67 4.15 -10.44 -7.76
CA SER A 67 5.39 -9.94 -8.38
C SER A 67 6.12 -8.89 -7.54
N MET A 68 5.44 -8.21 -6.60
CA MET A 68 6.06 -7.24 -5.70
C MET A 68 6.82 -7.90 -4.55
N ALA A 69 6.59 -9.19 -4.27
CA ALA A 69 7.04 -9.83 -3.05
C ALA A 69 8.56 -9.72 -2.84
N GLN A 70 9.35 -9.96 -3.89
CA GLN A 70 10.81 -9.86 -3.80
C GLN A 70 11.30 -8.44 -3.51
N GLY A 71 10.70 -7.43 -4.16
CA GLY A 71 11.06 -6.03 -3.95
C GLY A 71 10.72 -5.54 -2.54
N LEU A 72 9.53 -5.91 -2.05
CA LEU A 72 9.09 -5.59 -0.69
C LEU A 72 9.97 -6.27 0.37
N ALA A 73 10.33 -7.54 0.16
CA ALA A 73 11.27 -8.24 1.03
C ALA A 73 12.65 -7.58 1.06
N ALA A 74 13.18 -7.17 -0.10
CA ALA A 74 14.45 -6.47 -0.19
C ALA A 74 14.42 -5.11 0.53
N ALA A 75 13.35 -4.33 0.35
CA ALA A 75 13.16 -3.05 1.05
C ALA A 75 13.12 -3.24 2.57
N ALA A 76 12.36 -4.23 3.06
CA ALA A 76 12.32 -4.54 4.48
C ALA A 76 13.68 -4.98 5.03
N VAL A 77 14.44 -5.81 4.29
CA VAL A 77 15.81 -6.21 4.67
C VAL A 77 16.75 -5.01 4.77
N ALA A 78 16.62 -4.00 3.91
CA ALA A 78 17.44 -2.79 3.98
C ALA A 78 17.12 -1.89 5.18
N LEU A 79 15.85 -1.85 5.60
CA LEU A 79 15.33 -0.98 6.65
C LEU A 79 15.50 -1.56 8.07
N ARG A 80 15.30 -2.87 8.23
CA ARG A 80 15.32 -3.53 9.56
C ARG A 80 16.59 -3.33 10.38
N PRO A 81 17.82 -3.33 9.82
CA PRO A 81 19.04 -3.09 10.60
C PRO A 81 19.07 -1.72 11.30
N GLN A 82 18.26 -0.76 10.84
CA GLN A 82 18.13 0.59 11.40
C GLN A 82 16.96 0.69 12.39
N GLY A 83 16.28 -0.42 12.69
CA GLY A 83 15.10 -0.45 13.56
C GLY A 83 13.81 0.00 12.88
N HIS A 84 13.79 0.07 11.54
CA HIS A 84 12.64 0.51 10.76
C HIS A 84 11.81 -0.67 10.26
N VAL A 85 10.50 -0.55 10.35
CA VAL A 85 9.50 -1.48 9.81
C VAL A 85 8.60 -0.73 8.83
N LEU A 86 8.28 -1.34 7.70
CA LEU A 86 7.41 -0.72 6.69
C LEU A 86 5.98 -0.55 7.22
N VAL A 87 5.40 0.62 6.94
CA VAL A 87 4.00 0.95 7.22
C VAL A 87 3.31 1.25 5.89
N PHE A 88 2.19 0.58 5.63
CA PHE A 88 1.45 0.66 4.37
C PHE A 88 0.21 1.54 4.50
N TRP A 89 0.16 2.61 3.73
CA TRP A 89 -0.95 3.58 3.66
C TRP A 89 -1.93 3.29 2.52
N ASP A 90 -1.43 2.77 1.40
CA ASP A 90 -2.27 2.26 0.31
C ASP A 90 -1.60 1.08 -0.40
N CYS A 91 -2.42 0.17 -0.91
CA CYS A 91 -2.01 -1.06 -1.60
C CYS A 91 -2.90 -1.24 -2.85
N TYR A 92 -3.61 -2.36 -2.97
CA TYR A 92 -4.67 -2.49 -3.95
C TYR A 92 -5.77 -1.44 -3.75
N ARG A 93 -6.04 -0.67 -4.81
CA ARG A 93 -7.11 0.33 -4.86
C ARG A 93 -8.23 -0.14 -5.78
N PRO A 94 -9.47 -0.34 -5.30
CA PRO A 94 -10.61 -0.60 -6.16
C PRO A 94 -10.85 0.54 -7.15
N HIS A 95 -11.26 0.23 -8.38
CA HIS A 95 -11.49 1.22 -9.43
C HIS A 95 -12.45 2.34 -9.00
N GLU A 96 -13.52 1.99 -8.29
CA GLU A 96 -14.48 2.96 -7.78
C GLU A 96 -13.86 3.99 -6.83
N ALA A 97 -12.84 3.61 -6.05
CA ALA A 97 -12.11 4.52 -5.19
C ALA A 97 -11.26 5.47 -6.02
N GLN A 98 -10.58 4.98 -7.06
CA GLN A 98 -9.83 5.83 -8.00
C GLN A 98 -10.73 6.89 -8.67
N VAL A 99 -11.94 6.51 -9.06
CA VAL A 99 -12.94 7.44 -9.62
C VAL A 99 -13.37 8.50 -8.59
N LYS A 100 -13.69 8.08 -7.36
CA LYS A 100 -14.06 9.00 -6.27
C LYS A 100 -12.93 9.98 -5.94
N MET A 101 -11.70 9.48 -5.83
CA MET A 101 -10.49 10.28 -5.60
C MET A 101 -10.28 11.34 -6.68
N PHE A 102 -10.39 10.95 -7.96
CA PHE A 102 -10.21 11.88 -9.08
C PHE A 102 -11.34 12.92 -9.15
N ASN A 103 -12.58 12.55 -8.77
CA ASN A 103 -13.67 13.52 -8.70
C ASN A 103 -13.45 14.56 -7.58
N ALA A 104 -12.83 14.17 -6.46
CA ALA A 104 -12.49 15.08 -5.37
C ALA A 104 -11.32 16.02 -5.73
N VAL A 105 -10.28 15.48 -6.38
CA VAL A 105 -9.12 16.25 -6.85
C VAL A 105 -8.84 15.90 -8.32
N PRO A 106 -9.45 16.61 -9.29
CA PRO A 106 -9.34 16.30 -10.72
C PRO A 106 -8.03 16.83 -11.33
N ASN A 107 -6.90 16.62 -10.65
CA ASN A 107 -5.58 17.02 -11.08
C ASN A 107 -4.69 15.79 -11.34
N PRO A 108 -4.39 15.46 -12.61
CA PRO A 108 -3.61 14.28 -12.96
C PRO A 108 -2.14 14.32 -12.53
N ALA A 109 -1.64 15.48 -12.05
CA ALA A 109 -0.32 15.55 -11.42
C ALA A 109 -0.29 14.83 -10.06
N TRP A 110 -1.44 14.76 -9.36
CA TRP A 110 -1.56 14.21 -8.01
C TRP A 110 -2.39 12.93 -7.99
N VAL A 111 -3.50 12.91 -8.71
CA VAL A 111 -4.43 11.78 -8.75
C VAL A 111 -4.56 11.29 -10.18
N ALA A 112 -4.11 10.05 -10.44
CA ALA A 112 -4.16 9.46 -11.77
C ALA A 112 -5.59 9.47 -12.35
N ARG A 113 -5.71 9.79 -13.64
CA ARG A 113 -7.01 9.75 -14.33
C ARG A 113 -7.50 8.29 -14.39
N PRO A 114 -8.73 7.98 -13.95
CA PRO A 114 -9.30 6.65 -14.08
C PRO A 114 -9.34 6.22 -15.55
N GLY A 115 -9.05 4.95 -15.82
CA GLY A 115 -9.03 4.40 -17.16
C GLY A 115 -9.71 3.02 -17.24
N PRO A 116 -9.85 2.46 -18.45
CA PRO A 116 -10.51 1.16 -18.65
C PRO A 116 -9.66 -0.04 -18.24
N TYR A 117 -8.40 0.17 -17.86
CA TYR A 117 -7.44 -0.88 -17.52
C TYR A 117 -6.84 -0.64 -16.15
N ALA A 118 -6.77 -1.70 -15.34
CA ALA A 118 -6.08 -1.67 -14.06
C ALA A 118 -4.57 -1.45 -14.25
N ARG A 119 -4.04 -0.41 -13.63
CA ARG A 119 -2.61 -0.07 -13.57
C ARG A 119 -2.22 0.29 -12.14
N SER A 120 -0.92 0.30 -11.85
CA SER A 120 -0.39 0.75 -10.54
C SER A 120 -1.15 0.12 -9.36
N HIS A 121 -1.82 0.93 -8.51
CA HIS A 121 -2.60 0.46 -7.36
C HIS A 121 -3.79 -0.43 -7.76
N GLU A 122 -4.50 -0.14 -8.85
CA GLU A 122 -5.62 -0.98 -9.31
C GLU A 122 -5.16 -2.36 -9.78
N ALA A 123 -3.90 -2.48 -10.19
CA ALA A 123 -3.27 -3.76 -10.52
C ALA A 123 -2.57 -4.43 -9.31
N GLY A 124 -2.59 -3.79 -8.13
CA GLY A 124 -1.84 -4.23 -6.96
C GLY A 124 -0.32 -4.17 -7.13
N ARG A 125 0.19 -3.34 -8.06
CA ARG A 125 1.62 -3.23 -8.38
C ARG A 125 2.28 -1.96 -7.87
N SER A 126 1.57 -1.21 -7.03
CA SER A 126 2.05 -0.01 -6.34
C SER A 126 1.61 -0.05 -4.89
N VAL A 127 2.41 0.58 -4.04
CA VAL A 127 2.12 0.76 -2.62
C VAL A 127 2.55 2.16 -2.22
N ASP A 128 1.77 2.78 -1.33
CA ASP A 128 2.17 4.01 -0.64
C ASP A 128 2.61 3.62 0.76
N VAL A 129 3.85 3.99 1.11
CA VAL A 129 4.49 3.54 2.35
C VAL A 129 5.21 4.66 3.07
N THR A 130 5.27 4.52 4.39
CA THR A 130 6.30 5.12 5.23
C THR A 130 6.99 4.00 6.01
N PHE A 131 7.77 4.33 7.03
CA PHE A 131 8.35 3.36 7.94
C PHE A 131 8.34 3.88 9.38
N THR A 132 8.38 2.95 10.34
CA THR A 132 8.47 3.28 11.76
C THR A 132 9.81 3.95 12.06
N SER A 133 9.83 4.79 13.07
CA SER A 133 11.01 5.45 13.57
C SER A 133 11.40 4.88 14.95
N PRO A 134 12.70 4.74 15.27
CA PRO A 134 13.15 4.32 16.60
C PRO A 134 13.00 5.42 17.67
N GLN A 135 12.46 6.60 17.31
CA GLN A 135 12.21 7.68 18.26
C GLN A 135 11.20 7.24 19.33
N GLN A 136 11.46 7.65 20.57
CA GLN A 136 10.62 7.31 21.72
C GLN A 136 9.31 8.11 21.74
N SER A 137 9.28 9.28 21.10
CA SER A 137 8.12 10.13 21.02
C SER A 137 8.08 10.92 19.72
N CYS A 138 6.85 11.21 19.30
CA CYS A 138 6.52 11.99 18.11
C CYS A 138 5.10 12.55 18.29
N PRO A 139 4.72 13.59 17.54
CA PRO A 139 3.36 14.11 17.55
C PRO A 139 2.31 13.03 17.23
N ALA A 140 1.09 13.19 17.75
CA ALA A 140 0.04 12.18 17.65
C ALA A 140 -0.35 11.85 16.20
N GLU A 141 -0.30 12.85 15.32
CA GLU A 141 -0.52 12.73 13.88
C GLU A 141 0.53 11.86 13.17
N ARG A 142 1.71 11.67 13.77
CA ARG A 142 2.77 10.76 13.27
C ARG A 142 2.85 9.46 14.06
N GLN A 143 1.76 9.05 14.71
CA GLN A 143 1.68 7.77 15.41
C GLN A 143 0.72 6.81 14.71
N VAL A 144 1.11 5.54 14.65
CA VAL A 144 0.24 4.43 14.26
C VAL A 144 0.39 3.32 15.30
N HIS A 145 -0.72 2.89 15.91
CA HIS A 145 -0.70 1.83 16.94
C HIS A 145 0.33 2.08 18.07
N GLY A 146 0.55 3.35 18.44
CA GLY A 146 1.55 3.74 19.44
C GLY A 146 3.01 3.73 18.96
N LEU A 147 3.27 3.43 17.69
CA LEU A 147 4.58 3.50 17.06
C LEU A 147 4.76 4.85 16.36
N CYS A 148 5.94 5.45 16.49
CA CYS A 148 6.28 6.65 15.75
C CYS A 148 6.59 6.36 14.30
N LEU A 149 6.09 7.20 13.40
CA LEU A 149 6.40 7.19 11.98
C LEU A 149 7.59 8.10 11.68
N ALA A 150 8.34 7.74 10.64
CA ALA A 150 9.38 8.60 10.08
C ALA A 150 8.83 9.98 9.73
N ASP A 151 9.63 11.02 9.95
CA ASP A 151 9.31 12.36 9.47
C ASP A 151 9.68 12.46 7.99
N MET A 152 8.67 12.42 7.13
CA MET A 152 8.83 12.53 5.68
C MET A 152 8.68 13.99 5.20
N GLY A 153 8.59 14.97 6.11
CA GLY A 153 8.40 16.40 5.85
C GLY A 153 6.97 16.82 5.49
N THR A 154 6.18 15.89 4.94
CA THR A 154 4.74 16.04 4.65
C THR A 154 4.00 14.79 5.11
N ASP A 155 2.70 14.92 5.34
CA ASP A 155 1.83 13.75 5.54
C ASP A 155 1.41 13.16 4.18
N PHE A 156 0.75 12.01 4.22
CA PHE A 156 0.16 11.34 3.08
C PHE A 156 -0.77 12.27 2.28
N ASP A 157 -0.66 12.26 0.95
CA ASP A 157 -1.48 13.06 0.02
C ASP A 157 -1.48 14.59 0.29
N ASP A 158 -0.37 15.18 0.75
CA ASP A 158 -0.24 16.64 1.02
C ASP A 158 -0.47 17.53 -0.22
N PHE A 159 -0.42 16.96 -1.44
CA PHE A 159 -0.69 17.59 -2.76
C PHE A 159 -0.15 19.02 -2.96
N SER A 160 0.90 19.37 -2.22
CA SER A 160 1.60 20.63 -2.31
C SER A 160 2.98 20.41 -2.93
N SER A 161 3.65 21.48 -3.35
CA SER A 161 5.00 21.41 -3.92
C SER A 161 6.05 20.80 -2.97
N ARG A 162 5.73 20.62 -1.68
CA ARG A 162 6.59 19.92 -0.71
C ARG A 162 6.64 18.41 -0.95
N ALA A 163 5.59 17.83 -1.54
CA ALA A 163 5.57 16.46 -2.02
C ALA A 163 5.87 16.48 -3.51
N THR A 164 7.04 16.03 -3.97
CA THR A 164 7.34 16.15 -5.40
C THR A 164 6.48 15.18 -6.23
N ALA A 165 5.55 15.73 -7.04
CA ALA A 165 4.74 14.95 -7.96
C ALA A 165 5.45 14.74 -9.31
N PHE A 166 5.63 13.47 -9.68
CA PHE A 166 5.99 13.08 -11.03
C PHE A 166 4.99 12.02 -11.52
N ALA A 167 4.12 12.42 -12.45
CA ALA A 167 3.21 11.48 -13.10
C ALA A 167 4.04 10.48 -13.93
N THR A 168 4.10 9.24 -13.46
CA THR A 168 4.71 8.12 -14.20
C THR A 168 3.63 7.36 -14.97
N GLN A 169 4.01 6.66 -16.04
CA GLN A 169 3.03 5.95 -16.87
C GLN A 169 2.49 4.66 -16.24
N GLY A 170 3.01 4.25 -15.07
CA GLY A 170 2.69 2.99 -14.40
C GLY A 170 3.28 1.81 -15.14
#